data_AF-A0A1H7N548-F1
#
_entry.id   AF-A0A1H7N548-F1
#
_cell.length_a   1.000
_cell.length_b   1.000
_cell.length_c   1.000
_cell.angle_alpha   90.00
_cell.angle_beta   90.00
_cell.angle_gamma   90.00
#
_symmetry.space_group_name_H-M   'P 1'
#
loop_
_entity.id
_entity.type
_entity.pdbx_description
1 polymer ?
#
loop_
_entity_poly.entity_id
_entity_poly.type
_entity_poly.pdbx_seq_one_letter_code
_entity_poly.pdbx_strand_id
1 'polypeptide(L)' 'MTELLEKPFPPADDDCCGGGACNPCVWDHYYAERKKWRLQQAELKAAAEQDKAPTQD' A
#
# COMPACT_ATOMS: atom_id res chain seq x y z
N MET A 1 13.74 -13.14 -3.16
CA MET A 1 12.40 -13.18 -2.54
C MET A 1 11.80 -11.81 -2.74
N THR A 2 10.79 -11.67 -3.60
CA THR A 2 10.04 -10.41 -3.70
C THR A 2 9.13 -10.36 -2.49
N GLU A 3 9.48 -9.59 -1.46
CA GLU A 3 8.62 -9.42 -0.29
C GLU A 3 7.34 -8.70 -0.72
N LEU A 4 6.23 -9.45 -0.75
CA LEU A 4 4.90 -8.90 -0.97
C LEU A 4 4.53 -8.08 0.26
N LEU A 5 4.30 -6.78 0.05
CA LEU A 5 3.81 -5.90 1.08
C LEU A 5 2.38 -6.32 1.44
N GLU A 6 2.11 -6.47 2.72
CA GLU A 6 0.75 -6.66 3.21
C GLU A 6 0.00 -5.33 3.23
N LYS A 7 -1.32 -5.40 3.07
CA LYS A 7 -2.16 -4.20 3.11
C LYS A 7 -2.18 -3.66 4.54
N PRO A 8 -1.76 -2.42 4.79
CA PRO A 8 -1.79 -1.87 6.15
C PRO A 8 -3.24 -1.70 6.61
N PHE A 9 -3.46 -1.92 7.91
CA PHE A 9 -4.74 -1.66 8.56
C PHE A 9 -4.84 -0.18 8.96
N PRO A 10 -6.00 0.46 8.76
CA PRO A 10 -6.20 1.82 9.25
C PRO A 10 -6.06 1.85 10.78
N PRO A 11 -5.40 2.86 11.35
CA PRO A 11 -5.43 3.08 12.79
C PRO A 11 -6.86 3.36 13.24
N ALA A 12 -7.15 3.13 14.53
CA ALA A 12 -8.44 3.50 15.09
C ALA A 12 -8.55 5.04 15.21
N ASP A 13 -9.77 5.57 15.23
CA ASP A 13 -9.98 7.02 15.28
C ASP A 13 -9.44 7.65 16.58
N ASP A 14 -9.35 6.86 17.65
CA ASP A 14 -8.78 7.19 18.96
C ASP A 14 -7.26 7.00 19.07
N ASP A 15 -6.62 6.26 18.15
CA ASP A 15 -5.16 6.18 18.04
C ASP A 15 -4.56 7.51 17.57
N CYS A 16 -5.38 8.38 16.96
CA CYS A 16 -5.00 9.75 16.70
C CYS A 16 -5.21 10.57 17.96
N CYS A 17 -4.10 10.98 18.57
CA CYS A 17 -4.00 11.94 19.66
C CYS A 17 -4.63 13.31 19.30
N GLY A 18 -5.96 13.35 19.30
CA GLY A 18 -6.83 14.53 19.36
C GLY A 18 -6.53 15.64 18.35
N GLY A 19 -6.26 15.35 17.08
CA GLY A 19 -6.19 16.38 16.03
C GLY A 19 -4.79 16.89 15.68
N GLY A 20 -3.80 15.99 15.58
CA GLY A 20 -2.47 16.32 15.05
C GLY A 20 -1.49 16.91 16.07
N ALA A 21 -1.78 16.82 17.37
CA ALA A 21 -0.88 17.29 18.43
C ALA A 21 0.33 16.36 18.63
N CYS A 22 0.16 15.07 18.34
CA CYS A 22 1.24 14.09 18.38
C CYS A 22 1.87 13.95 16.99
N ASN A 23 3.14 14.33 16.86
CA ASN A 23 3.94 14.17 15.65
C ASN A 23 5.04 13.14 15.94
N PRO A 24 5.13 12.02 15.21
CA PRO A 24 4.42 11.70 13.96
C PRO A 24 2.96 11.26 14.15
N CYS A 25 2.08 11.71 13.24
CA CYS A 25 0.68 11.27 13.20
C CYS A 25 0.60 9.81 12.74
N VAL A 26 -0.18 8.98 13.44
CA VAL A 26 -0.40 7.56 13.08
C VAL A 26 -0.95 7.40 11.65
N TRP A 27 -1.72 8.38 11.18
CA TRP A 27 -2.25 8.42 9.83
C TRP A 27 -1.17 8.66 8.78
N ASP A 28 -0.14 9.45 9.08
CA ASP A 28 0.96 9.69 8.12
C ASP A 28 1.73 8.41 7.85
N HIS A 29 2.01 7.65 8.92
CA HIS A 29 2.62 6.33 8.80
C HIS A 29 1.73 5.36 7.99
N TYR A 30 0.43 5.30 8.31
CA TYR A 30 -0.53 4.50 7.57
C TYR A 30 -0.56 4.84 6.08
N TYR A 31 -0.61 6.13 5.72
CA TYR A 31 -0.65 6.55 4.32
C TYR A 31 0.67 6.27 3.59
N ALA A 32 1.81 6.39 4.27
CA ALA A 32 3.11 6.05 3.71
C ALA A 32 3.19 4.55 3.35
N GLU A 33 2.83 3.67 4.28
CA GLU A 33 2.81 2.22 4.04
C GLU A 33 1.76 1.83 2.99
N ARG A 34 0.57 2.46 3.04
CA ARG A 34 -0.50 2.22 2.06
C ARG A 34 -0.07 2.63 0.66
N LYS A 35 0.70 3.71 0.52
CA LYS A 35 1.23 4.15 -0.78
C LYS A 35 2.18 3.09 -1.35
N LYS A 36 3.11 2.57 -0.55
CA LYS A 36 4.04 1.51 -0.98
C LYS A 36 3.27 0.27 -1.43
N TRP A 37 2.28 -0.16 -0.65
CA TRP A 37 1.42 -1.29 -1.01
C TRP A 37 0.70 -1.07 -2.34
N ARG A 38 0.08 0.10 -2.55
CA ARG A 38 -0.63 0.42 -3.80
C ARG A 38 0.28 0.41 -5.03
N LEU A 39 1.53 0.88 -4.89
CA LEU A 39 2.51 0.86 -5.97
C LEU A 39 2.86 -0.58 -6.35
N GLN A 40 3.18 -1.42 -5.35
CA GLN A 40 3.48 -2.83 -5.60
C GLN A 40 2.29 -3.57 -6.23
N GLN A 41 1.06 -3.31 -5.78
CA GLN A 41 -0.13 -3.91 -6.39
C GLN A 41 -0.34 -3.47 -7.85
N ALA A 42 0.01 -2.23 -8.19
CA ALA A 42 -0.06 -1.75 -9.57
C ALA A 42 0.99 -2.46 -10.45
N GLU A 43 2.22 -2.61 -9.96
CA GLU A 43 3.30 -3.34 -10.65
C GLU A 43 2.93 -4.81 -10.87
N LEU A 44 2.37 -5.49 -9.86
CA LEU A 44 1.94 -6.88 -9.97
C LEU A 44 0.79 -7.05 -10.99
N LYS A 45 -0.17 -6.11 -11.02
CA LYS A 45 -1.24 -6.12 -12.02
C LYS A 45 -0.69 -5.92 -13.42
N ALA A 46 0.19 -4.94 -13.61
CA ALA A 46 0.82 -4.69 -14.89
C ALA A 46 1.63 -5.91 -15.37
N ALA A 47 2.40 -6.55 -14.48
CA ALA A 47 3.14 -7.77 -14.78
C ALA A 47 2.20 -8.94 -15.15
N ALA A 48 1.10 -9.12 -14.40
CA ALA A 48 0.12 -10.16 -14.69
C ALA A 48 -0.64 -9.94 -16.00
N GLU A 49 -0.82 -8.69 -16.43
CA GLU A 49 -1.38 -8.34 -17.74
C GLU A 49 -0.38 -8.60 -18.87
N GLN A 50 0.92 -8.35 -18.65
CA GLN A 50 1.98 -8.61 -19.65
C GLN A 50 2.20 -10.11 -19.89
N ASP A 51 2.15 -10.93 -18.83
CA ASP A 51 2.25 -12.41 -18.93
C ASP A 51 1.04 -13.05 -19.63
N LYS A 52 -0.11 -12.35 -19.67
CA LYS A 52 -1.34 -12.85 -20.31
C LYS A 52 -1.48 -12.48 -21.78
N ALA A 53 -0.55 -11.72 -22.37
CA ALA A 53 -0.55 -11.52 -23.82
C ALA A 53 -0.27 -12.87 -24.50
N PRO A 54 -1.26 -13.49 -25.17
CA PRO A 54 -1.01 -14.75 -25.85
C PRO A 54 -0.14 -14.44 -27.06
N THR A 55 0.99 -15.15 -27.17
CA THR A 55 1.68 -15.33 -28.45
C THR A 55 0.64 -15.64 -29.52
N GLN A 56 0.39 -14.68 -30.41
CA GLN A 56 -0.40 -14.90 -31.62
C GLN A 56 0.57 -15.22 -32.75
N ASP A 57 0.44 -16.47 -33.24
CA ASP A 57 0.87 -17.06 -34.51
C ASP A 57 2.37 -17.01 -34.89
#